data_AF-A0A383E2I6-F1
#
_entry.id   AF-A0A383E2I6-F1
#
_cell.length_a   1.000
_cell.length_b   1.000
_cell.length_c   1.000
_cell.angle_alpha   90.00
_cell.angle_beta   90.00
_cell.angle_gamma   90.00
#
_symmetry.space_group_name_H-M   'P 1'
#
loop_
_entity.id
_entity.type
_entity.pdbx_description
1 polymer ?
#
loop_
_entity_poly.entity_id
_entity_poly.type
_entity_poly.pdbx_seq_one_letter_code
_entity_poly.pdbx_strand_id
1 'polypeptide(L)'
;PFVEKIITLGKNNKESSRINAFSSLRDKEAVVKIFDDLSERYKKRSGGYCRIVKAGFRTGDNAPMAFIQLLDQEVAKTDKK
;
A
#
# COMPACT_ATOMS: atom_id res chain seq x y z
N PRO A 1 -9.73 6.25 2.97
CA PRO A 1 -8.96 5.16 2.31
C PRO A 1 -8.47 4.11 3.33
N PHE A 2 -8.81 2.84 3.13
CA PHE A 2 -8.49 1.74 4.06
C PHE A 2 -6.97 1.53 4.20
N VAL A 3 -6.26 1.38 3.08
CA VAL A 3 -4.81 1.12 3.04
C VAL A 3 -3.98 2.21 3.73
N GLU A 4 -4.33 3.48 3.55
CA GLU A 4 -3.59 4.59 4.16
C GLU A 4 -3.65 4.60 5.69
N LYS A 5 -4.79 4.21 6.27
CA LYS A 5 -4.95 4.10 7.73
C LYS A 5 -4.04 2.99 8.27
N ILE A 6 -3.96 1.87 7.56
CA ILE A 6 -3.11 0.74 7.94
C ILE A 6 -1.62 1.13 7.90
N ILE A 7 -1.17 1.82 6.85
CA ILE A 7 0.22 2.32 6.76
C ILE A 7 0.52 3.30 7.90
N THR A 8 -0.44 4.16 8.24
CA THR A 8 -0.31 5.11 9.36
C THR A 8 -0.19 4.38 10.71
N LEU A 9 -0.93 3.29 10.93
CA LEU A 9 -0.76 2.44 12.10
C LEU A 9 0.64 1.81 12.16
N GLY A 10 1.16 1.39 11.01
CA GLY A 10 2.53 0.87 10.84
C GLY A 10 3.60 1.81 11.39
N LYS A 11 3.47 3.12 11.11
CA LYS A 11 4.41 4.14 11.58
C LYS A 11 4.48 4.31 13.09
N ASN A 12 3.40 4.00 13.81
CA ASN A 12 3.34 4.16 15.27
C ASN A 12 3.98 2.99 16.03
N ASN A 13 4.25 1.85 15.37
CA ASN A 13 4.94 0.66 15.89
C ASN A 13 4.63 0.26 17.35
N LYS A 14 3.36 0.31 17.75
CA LYS A 14 2.87 -0.20 19.03
C LYS A 14 2.27 -1.59 18.86
N GLU A 15 2.29 -2.40 19.90
CA GLU A 15 1.67 -3.73 19.91
C GLU A 15 0.16 -3.67 19.61
N SER A 16 -0.55 -2.73 20.24
CA SER A 16 -1.97 -2.48 19.95
C SER A 16 -2.22 -2.10 18.48
N SER A 17 -1.27 -1.40 17.84
CA SER A 17 -1.36 -1.07 16.42
C SER A 17 -1.18 -2.29 15.54
N ARG A 18 -0.30 -3.24 15.91
CA ARG A 18 -0.12 -4.52 15.23
C ARG A 18 -1.37 -5.40 15.33
N ILE A 19 -1.98 -5.48 16.52
CA ILE A 19 -3.23 -6.22 16.74
C ILE A 19 -4.37 -5.63 15.89
N ASN A 20 -4.51 -4.30 15.88
CA ASN A 20 -5.52 -3.62 15.07
C ASN A 20 -5.30 -3.81 13.56
N ALA A 21 -4.04 -3.75 13.10
CA ALA A 21 -3.70 -4.02 11.70
C ALA A 21 -3.99 -5.47 11.30
N PHE A 22 -3.64 -6.44 12.16
CA PHE A 22 -3.90 -7.86 11.93
C PHE A 22 -5.39 -8.18 11.93
N SER A 23 -6.19 -7.58 12.81
CA SER A 23 -7.66 -7.72 12.81
C SER A 23 -8.27 -7.26 11.48
N SER A 24 -7.69 -6.23 10.87
CA SER A 24 -8.16 -5.65 9.61
C SER A 24 -7.70 -6.42 8.36
N LEU A 25 -6.44 -6.85 8.32
CA LEU A 25 -5.85 -7.52 7.15
C LEU A 25 -6.00 -9.04 7.17
N ARG A 26 -5.99 -9.64 8.36
CA ARG A 26 -5.95 -11.09 8.60
C ARG A 26 -4.81 -11.83 7.89
N ASP A 27 -3.73 -11.12 7.58
CA ASP A 27 -2.53 -11.63 6.93
C ASP A 27 -1.30 -11.21 7.75
N LYS A 28 -0.53 -12.20 8.18
CA LYS A 28 0.66 -12.00 8.98
C LYS A 28 1.80 -11.40 8.16
N GLU A 29 1.99 -11.85 6.93
CA GLU A 29 3.09 -11.39 6.06
C GLU A 29 2.88 -9.93 5.67
N ALA A 30 1.65 -9.57 5.30
CA ALA A 30 1.29 -8.20 5.02
C ALA A 30 1.54 -7.28 6.22
N VAL A 31 1.15 -7.71 7.43
CA VAL A 31 1.38 -6.93 8.66
C VAL A 31 2.87 -6.74 8.90
N VAL A 32 3.68 -7.80 8.84
CA VAL A 32 5.15 -7.69 9.01
C VAL A 32 5.73 -6.67 8.03
N LYS A 33 5.38 -6.77 6.74
CA LYS A 33 5.83 -5.83 5.70
C LYS A 33 5.43 -4.37 5.97
N ILE A 34 4.29 -4.14 6.60
CA ILE A 34 3.83 -2.79 6.94
C ILE A 34 4.66 -2.17 8.07
N PHE A 35 4.97 -2.95 9.10
CA PHE A 35 5.71 -2.46 10.27
C PHE A 35 7.22 -2.41 10.04
N ASP A 36 7.75 -3.21 9.13
CA ASP A 36 9.16 -3.20 8.76
C ASP A 36 9.38 -2.24 7.57
N ASP A 37 9.25 -2.73 6.33
CA ASP A 37 9.61 -1.97 5.11
C ASP A 37 8.84 -0.66 4.93
N LEU A 38 7.50 -0.69 5.06
CA LEU A 38 6.67 0.47 4.72
C LEU A 38 6.71 1.56 5.80
N SER A 39 6.95 1.19 7.05
CA SER A 39 7.06 2.16 8.15
C SER A 39 8.32 3.03 7.96
N GLU A 40 9.43 2.41 7.58
CA GLU A 40 10.69 3.09 7.29
C GLU A 40 10.57 3.93 6.01
N ARG A 41 10.04 3.34 4.93
CA ARG A 41 9.86 4.03 3.65
C ARG A 41 9.09 5.34 3.79
N TYR A 42 7.99 5.31 4.54
CA TYR A 42 7.11 6.47 4.67
C TYR A 42 7.34 7.30 5.94
N LYS A 43 8.46 7.10 6.66
CA LYS A 43 8.76 7.78 7.93
C LYS A 43 8.60 9.30 7.84
N LYS A 44 9.12 9.91 6.77
CA LYS A 44 9.10 11.37 6.53
C LYS A 44 7.78 11.89 5.92
N ARG A 45 6.91 11.02 5.39
CA ARG A 45 5.69 11.40 4.66
C ARG A 45 4.48 11.42 5.59
N SER A 46 3.70 12.50 5.57
CA SER A 46 2.48 12.67 6.37
C SER A 46 1.21 12.49 5.52
N GLY A 47 0.96 11.26 5.05
CA GLY A 47 -0.23 10.90 4.27
C GLY A 47 0.00 10.82 2.76
N GLY A 48 -1.04 10.39 2.03
CA GLY A 48 -0.97 10.22 0.57
C GLY A 48 0.08 9.18 0.18
N TYR A 49 -0.07 7.94 0.67
CA TYR A 49 0.86 6.84 0.41
C TYR A 49 0.52 6.03 -0.85
N CYS A 50 -0.71 6.18 -1.34
CA CYS A 50 -1.21 5.47 -2.52
C CYS A 50 -1.45 6.46 -3.67
N ARG A 51 -1.25 5.98 -4.89
CA ARG A 51 -1.63 6.67 -6.14
C ARG A 51 -2.57 5.78 -6.94
N ILE A 52 -3.58 6.39 -7.54
CA ILE A 52 -4.50 5.73 -8.48
C ILE A 52 -4.18 6.23 -9.88
N VAL A 53 -3.93 5.31 -10.82
CA VAL A 53 -3.68 5.59 -12.23
C VAL A 53 -4.80 4.96 -13.05
N LYS A 54 -5.53 5.75 -13.82
CA LYS A 54 -6.61 5.24 -14.68
C LYS A 54 -6.03 4.35 -15.78
N ALA A 55 -6.68 3.21 -16.04
CA ALA A 55 -6.20 2.17 -16.94
C ALA A 55 -7.19 1.89 -18.09
N GLY A 56 -8.01 2.88 -18.46
CA GLY A 56 -9.01 2.73 -19.52
C GLY A 56 -10.19 1.84 -19.10
N PHE A 57 -10.72 1.09 -20.05
CA PHE A 57 -11.87 0.22 -19.84
C PHE A 57 -11.51 -1.26 -20.08
N ARG A 58 -12.09 -2.16 -19.30
CA ARG A 58 -11.91 -3.60 -19.45
C ARG A 58 -12.62 -4.10 -20.71
N THR A 59 -11.93 -4.94 -21.47
CA THR A 59 -12.47 -5.59 -22.66
C THR A 59 -13.61 -6.54 -22.27
N GLY A 60 -14.74 -6.44 -22.96
CA GLY A 60 -15.90 -7.33 -22.78
C GLY A 60 -17.07 -6.67 -22.06
N ASP A 61 -16.82 -5.97 -20.95
CA ASP A 61 -17.87 -5.31 -20.15
C ASP A 61 -17.74 -3.78 -20.08
N ASN A 62 -16.71 -3.21 -20.71
CA ASN A 62 -16.42 -1.79 -20.72
C ASN A 62 -16.35 -1.18 -19.30
N ALA A 63 -15.92 -1.96 -18.30
CA ALA A 63 -15.81 -1.49 -16.93
C ALA A 63 -14.59 -0.55 -16.78
N PRO A 64 -14.71 0.62 -16.13
CA PRO A 64 -13.58 1.52 -15.93
C PRO A 64 -12.54 0.90 -14.98
N MET A 65 -11.31 0.80 -15.44
CA MET A 65 -10.20 0.18 -14.71
C MET A 65 -9.22 1.23 -14.18
N ALA A 66 -8.54 0.89 -13.09
CA ALA A 66 -7.45 1.68 -12.55
C ALA A 66 -6.43 0.80 -11.83
N PHE A 67 -5.17 1.21 -11.86
CA PHE A 67 -4.10 0.65 -11.04
C PHE A 67 -3.98 1.44 -9.74
N ILE A 68 -3.86 0.73 -8.62
CA ILE A 68 -3.46 1.30 -7.35
C ILE A 68 -2.01 0.94 -7.06
N GLN A 69 -1.20 1.95 -6.74
CA GLN A 69 0.23 1.80 -6.52
C GLN A 69 0.64 2.46 -5.20
N LEU A 70 1.61 1.85 -4.53
CA LEU A 70 2.30 2.47 -3.41
C LEU A 70 3.36 3.44 -3.96
N LEU A 71 3.44 4.62 -3.36
CA LEU A 71 4.43 5.63 -3.76
C LEU A 71 5.85 5.24 -3.32
N ASP A 72 6.83 5.96 -3.86
CA ASP A 72 8.24 5.80 -3.50
C ASP A 72 8.74 4.34 -3.69
N GLN A 73 8.10 3.59 -4.59
CA GLN A 73 8.59 2.30 -5.09
C GLN A 73 9.67 2.55 -6.13
N GLU A 74 10.84 1.92 -5.96
CA GLU A 74 11.80 1.81 -7.04
C GLU A 74 11.16 1.00 -8.16
N VAL A 75 10.89 1.64 -9.29
CA VAL A 75 10.39 0.95 -10.48
C VAL A 75 11.55 0.10 -10.97
N ALA A 76 11.44 -1.22 -10.83
CA ALA A 76 12.36 -2.15 -11.47
C ALA A 76 12.42 -1.79 -12.95
N LYS A 77 13.60 -1.34 -13.42
CA LYS A 77 13.84 -1.04 -14.83
C LYS A 77 13.57 -2.31 -15.60
N THR A 78 12.40 -2.39 -16.22
CA THR A 78 12.10 -3.49 -17.13
C THR A 78 12.95 -3.23 -18.36
N ASP A 79 13.94 -4.08 -18.60
CA ASP A 79 14.74 -4.05 -19.81
C ASP A 79 13.78 -4.12 -21.00
N LYS A 80 13.65 -3.00 -21.71
CA LYS A 80 12.98 -2.97 -23.01
C LYS A 80 13.85 -3.78 -23.96
N LYS A 81 13.52 -5.05 -24.15
CA LYS A 81 14.05 -5.87 -25.23
C LYS A 81 13.33 -5.57 -26.52
#